data_AF-A0A2D6PIV8-F1
#
_entry.id   AF-A0A2D6PIV8-F1
#
_cell.length_a   1.000
_cell.length_b   1.000
_cell.length_c   1.000
_cell.angle_alpha   90.00
_cell.angle_beta   90.00
_cell.angle_gamma   90.00
#
_symmetry.space_group_name_H-M   'P 1'
#
loop_
_entity.id
_entity.type
_entity.pdbx_description
1 polymer ?
#
loop_
_entity_poly.entity_id
_entity_poly.type
_entity_poly.pdbx_seq_one_letter_code
_entity_poly.pdbx_strand_id
1 'polypeptide(L)'
;MVKQILETLSRTKGLDNVYLVKEETKDIIRNIEEENNEGVLTCLGRKFTVLVTHDSNFRDPVREIVKQEDGKTSFPPIPFPEVKANNVVSSSPSKEVHDFLVKEFNLKLEDEATLLIGFDSGIK
;
A
#
# COMPACT_ATOMS: atom_id res chain seq x y z
N MET A 1 14.52 9.83 8.16
CA MET A 1 13.87 8.50 8.12
C MET A 1 12.72 8.45 7.11
N VAL A 2 11.52 9.00 7.39
CA VAL A 2 10.40 8.96 6.42
C VAL A 2 10.80 9.55 5.05
N LYS A 3 11.47 10.70 5.04
CA LYS A 3 12.00 11.31 3.81
C LYS A 3 12.90 10.36 2.99
N GLN A 4 13.78 9.61 3.64
CA GLN A 4 14.68 8.65 2.95
C GLN A 4 13.89 7.46 2.38
N ILE A 5 12.83 7.03 3.06
CA ILE A 5 11.94 5.98 2.58
C ILE A 5 11.20 6.46 1.33
N LEU A 6 10.63 7.68 1.35
CA LEU A 6 9.99 8.27 0.18
C LEU A 6 10.96 8.38 -0.99
N GLU A 7 12.19 8.86 -0.75
CA GLU A 7 13.25 8.93 -1.77
C GLU A 7 13.63 7.55 -2.33
N THR A 8 13.61 6.51 -1.49
CA THR A 8 13.89 5.12 -1.92
C THR A 8 12.76 4.61 -2.81
N LEU A 9 11.50 4.82 -2.41
CA LEU A 9 10.33 4.43 -3.18
C LEU A 9 10.29 5.13 -4.53
N SER A 10 10.54 6.45 -4.58
CA SER A 10 10.58 7.23 -5.83
C SER A 10 11.71 6.84 -6.80
N ARG A 11 12.67 6.02 -6.36
CA ARG A 11 13.76 5.50 -7.20
C ARG A 11 13.61 4.02 -7.50
N THR A 12 12.59 3.37 -6.96
CA THR A 12 12.34 1.94 -7.18
C THR A 12 11.74 1.77 -8.57
N LYS A 13 12.34 0.89 -9.37
CA LYS A 13 11.83 0.57 -10.72
C LYS A 13 10.38 0.09 -10.65
N GLY A 14 9.51 0.66 -11.48
CA GLY A 14 8.10 0.29 -11.59
C GLY A 14 7.21 0.86 -10.49
N LEU A 15 7.73 1.74 -9.62
CA LEU A 15 6.92 2.54 -8.69
C LEU A 15 6.91 4.00 -9.11
N ASP A 16 5.76 4.65 -8.95
CA ASP A 16 5.59 6.09 -9.12
C ASP A 16 4.63 6.67 -8.06
N ASN A 17 4.31 7.96 -8.16
CA ASN A 17 3.27 8.65 -7.39
C ASN A 17 3.36 8.40 -5.87
N VAL A 18 4.50 8.77 -5.27
CA VAL A 18 4.81 8.49 -3.87
C VAL A 18 4.26 9.59 -2.94
N TYR A 19 3.22 9.26 -2.17
CA TYR A 19 2.55 10.21 -1.27
C TYR A 19 2.43 9.67 0.15
N LEU A 20 2.71 10.52 1.16
CA LEU A 20 2.40 10.19 2.55
C LEU A 20 0.90 10.38 2.79
N VAL A 21 0.23 9.33 3.25
CA VAL A 21 -1.21 9.34 3.54
C VAL A 21 -1.45 9.95 4.91
N LYS A 22 -2.26 11.01 4.97
CA LYS A 22 -2.64 11.70 6.21
C LYS A 22 -3.65 10.87 7.00
N GLU A 23 -3.76 11.11 8.30
CA GLU A 23 -4.63 10.31 9.16
C GLU A 23 -6.12 10.47 8.78
N GLU A 24 -6.55 11.67 8.38
CA GLU A 24 -7.91 11.90 7.91
C GLU A 24 -8.22 11.06 6.65
N THR A 25 -7.26 10.95 5.74
CA THR A 25 -7.37 10.09 4.56
C THR A 25 -7.39 8.61 4.95
N LYS A 26 -6.58 8.20 5.94
CA LYS A 26 -6.61 6.81 6.45
C LYS A 26 -7.96 6.45 7.03
N ASP A 27 -8.60 7.34 7.78
CA ASP A 27 -9.93 7.12 8.35
C ASP A 27 -10.98 6.90 7.27
N ILE A 28 -10.91 7.67 6.18
CA ILE A 28 -11.80 7.47 5.02
C ILE A 28 -11.56 6.10 4.40
N ILE A 29 -10.30 5.72 4.15
CA ILE A 29 -9.96 4.41 3.57
C ILE A 29 -10.48 3.28 4.46
N ARG A 30 -10.28 3.35 5.79
CA ARG A 30 -10.77 2.33 6.73
C ARG A 30 -12.28 2.12 6.65
N ASN A 31 -13.05 3.16 6.32
CA ASN A 31 -14.51 3.10 6.25
C ASN A 31 -15.06 2.56 4.93
N ILE A 32 -14.27 2.58 3.85
CA ILE A 32 -14.71 2.18 2.50
C ILE A 32 -13.95 0.94 1.96
N GLU A 33 -12.93 0.47 2.68
CA GLU A 33 -12.19 -0.74 2.35
C GLU A 33 -12.98 -2.01 2.73
N GLU A 34 -12.73 -3.11 2.03
CA GLU A 34 -13.36 -4.39 2.32
C GLU A 34 -12.81 -4.99 3.63
N GLU A 35 -13.69 -5.49 4.50
CA GLU A 35 -13.32 -6.03 5.82
C GLU A 35 -12.34 -7.22 5.73
N ASN A 36 -12.37 -7.98 4.63
CA ASN A 36 -11.49 -9.11 4.35
C ASN A 36 -10.14 -8.70 3.72
N ASN A 37 -9.92 -7.41 3.43
CA ASN A 37 -8.64 -6.87 3.00
C ASN A 37 -7.75 -6.52 4.20
N GLU A 38 -7.41 -7.55 4.97
CA GLU A 38 -6.57 -7.46 6.17
C GLU A 38 -5.25 -6.75 5.89
N GLY A 39 -4.71 -6.89 4.68
CA GLY A 39 -3.48 -6.25 4.24
C GLY A 39 -3.58 -4.72 4.26
N VAL A 40 -4.64 -4.14 3.70
CA VAL A 40 -4.84 -2.69 3.71
C VAL A 40 -5.08 -2.18 5.12
N LEU A 41 -5.95 -2.86 5.87
CA LEU A 41 -6.25 -2.48 7.25
C LEU A 41 -4.97 -2.52 8.12
N THR A 42 -4.10 -3.50 7.90
CA THR A 42 -2.79 -3.58 8.54
C THR A 42 -1.89 -2.41 8.11
N CYS A 43 -1.84 -2.04 6.83
CA CYS A 43 -1.08 -0.89 6.35
C CYS A 43 -1.52 0.42 7.01
N LEU A 44 -2.83 0.62 7.17
CA LEU A 44 -3.42 1.80 7.78
C LEU A 44 -3.18 1.84 9.29
N GLY A 45 -3.05 0.67 9.94
CA GLY A 45 -2.71 0.57 11.36
C GLY A 45 -1.26 0.91 11.70
N ARG A 46 -0.39 1.10 10.70
CA ARG A 46 1.01 1.50 10.92
C ARG A 46 1.16 2.99 11.18
N LYS A 47 2.26 3.35 11.85
CA LYS A 47 2.59 4.74 12.16
C LYS A 47 2.64 5.62 10.92
N PHE A 48 3.25 5.12 9.84
CA PHE A 48 3.27 5.78 8.54
C PHE A 48 2.66 4.87 7.48
N THR A 49 1.88 5.48 6.59
CA THR A 49 1.33 4.80 5.41
C THR A 49 1.65 5.65 4.19
N VAL A 50 2.20 5.03 3.16
CA VAL A 50 2.56 5.66 1.90
C VAL A 50 1.71 5.04 0.79
N LEU A 51 1.11 5.90 -0.03
CA LEU A 51 0.54 5.56 -1.30
C LEU A 51 1.65 5.57 -2.36
N VAL A 52 1.68 4.54 -3.20
CA VAL A 52 2.45 4.51 -4.44
C VAL A 52 1.54 4.01 -5.57
N THR A 53 1.91 4.28 -6.81
CA THR A 53 1.40 3.53 -7.97
C THR A 53 2.47 2.56 -8.45
N HIS A 54 2.04 1.49 -9.12
CA HIS A 54 2.97 0.58 -9.77
C HIS A 54 2.44 0.10 -11.12
N ASP A 55 3.35 -0.23 -12.01
CA ASP A 55 3.07 -0.79 -13.32
C ASP A 55 3.50 -2.27 -13.41
N SER A 56 3.47 -2.82 -14.63
CA SER A 56 3.93 -4.19 -14.92
C SER A 56 5.45 -4.38 -14.85
N ASN A 57 6.23 -3.29 -14.69
CA ASN A 57 7.67 -3.35 -14.50
C ASN A 57 8.07 -3.53 -13.03
N PHE A 58 7.12 -3.36 -12.10
CA PHE A 58 7.35 -3.67 -10.69
C PHE A 58 7.46 -5.18 -10.49
N ARG A 59 8.26 -5.58 -9.50
CA ARG A 59 8.51 -7.00 -9.23
C ARG A 59 7.23 -7.73 -8.82
N ASP A 60 7.24 -9.05 -9.00
CA ASP A 60 6.20 -9.92 -8.48
C ASP A 60 6.10 -9.85 -6.94
N PRO A 61 4.92 -10.14 -6.36
CA PRO A 61 4.74 -10.26 -4.92
C PRO A 61 5.67 -11.31 -4.30
N VAL A 62 6.22 -11.01 -3.12
CA VAL A 62 7.11 -11.95 -2.40
C VAL A 62 6.36 -13.10 -1.72
N ARG A 63 5.02 -13.03 -1.69
CA ARG A 63 4.10 -14.00 -1.08
C ARG A 63 2.76 -13.98 -1.82
N GLU A 64 1.95 -14.99 -1.55
CA GLU A 64 0.58 -15.10 -2.05
C GLU A 64 -0.28 -13.91 -1.58
N ILE A 65 -0.93 -13.25 -2.54
CA ILE A 65 -1.72 -12.02 -2.34
C ILE A 65 -3.20 -12.29 -2.01
N VAL A 66 -3.66 -13.52 -2.22
CA VAL A 66 -5.03 -13.96 -1.96
C VAL A 66 -4.96 -15.29 -1.22
N LYS A 67 -5.69 -15.40 -0.12
CA LYS A 67 -5.88 -16.67 0.59
C LYS A 67 -7.33 -17.10 0.49
N GLN A 68 -7.54 -18.40 0.28
CA GLN A 68 -8.85 -19.02 0.34
C GLN A 68 -8.84 -20.08 1.45
N GLU A 69 -9.57 -19.81 2.53
CA GLU A 69 -9.71 -20.71 3.68
C GLU A 69 -11.20 -20.83 4.03
N ASP A 70 -11.71 -22.06 4.16
CA ASP A 70 -13.12 -22.35 4.51
C ASP A 70 -14.17 -21.63 3.65
N GLY A 71 -13.89 -21.48 2.34
CA GLY A 71 -14.77 -20.78 1.40
C GLY A 71 -14.78 -19.26 1.56
N LYS A 72 -13.90 -18.70 2.39
CA LYS A 72 -13.69 -17.25 2.54
C LYS A 72 -12.41 -16.83 1.82
N THR A 73 -12.49 -15.72 1.09
CA THR A 73 -11.35 -15.07 0.45
C THR A 73 -10.84 -13.95 1.36
N SER A 74 -9.54 -13.92 1.65
CA SER A 74 -8.89 -12.82 2.37
C SER A 74 -7.63 -12.35 1.63
N PHE A 75 -7.27 -11.09 1.86
CA PHE A 75 -6.09 -10.46 1.26
C PHE A 75 -5.10 -10.12 2.38
N PRO A 76 -4.09 -10.98 2.64
CA PRO A 76 -3.18 -10.79 3.76
C PRO A 76 -2.15 -9.67 3.49
N PRO A 77 -1.57 -9.06 4.55
CA PRO A 77 -0.47 -8.12 4.38
C PRO A 77 0.78 -8.80 3.80
N ILE A 78 1.41 -8.14 2.83
CA ILE A 78 2.59 -8.66 2.12
C ILE A 78 3.84 -7.88 2.54
N PRO A 79 4.95 -8.55 2.94
CA PRO A 79 6.20 -7.86 3.24
C PRO A 79 6.70 -7.01 2.06
N PHE A 80 7.26 -5.83 2.35
CA PHE A 80 7.77 -4.92 1.31
C PHE A 80 9.28 -4.65 1.50
N PRO A 81 10.16 -5.51 0.92
CA PRO A 81 11.60 -5.52 1.21
C PRO A 81 12.37 -4.25 0.78
N GLU A 82 11.80 -3.43 -0.10
CA GLU A 82 12.38 -2.17 -0.57
C GLU A 82 12.51 -1.14 0.56
N VAL A 83 11.61 -1.20 1.56
CA VAL A 83 11.62 -0.26 2.68
C VAL A 83 12.37 -0.86 3.86
N LYS A 84 13.46 -0.20 4.27
CA LYS A 84 14.27 -0.59 5.44
C LYS A 84 13.73 0.08 6.71
N ALA A 85 12.58 -0.41 7.16
CA ALA A 85 11.93 0.02 8.40
C ALA A 85 11.40 -1.16 9.22
N ASN A 86 10.76 -0.88 10.35
CA ASN A 86 10.10 -1.89 11.16
C ASN A 86 8.68 -2.16 10.65
N ASN A 87 8.23 -3.41 10.80
CA ASN A 87 6.86 -3.83 10.52
C ASN A 87 6.33 -3.41 9.14
N VAL A 88 7.18 -3.51 8.12
CA VAL A 88 6.84 -3.09 6.76
C VAL A 88 5.92 -4.10 6.09
N VAL A 89 4.76 -3.63 5.67
CA VAL A 89 3.77 -4.39 4.92
C VAL A 89 3.23 -3.55 3.77
N SER A 90 2.69 -4.22 2.77
CA SER A 90 2.02 -3.63 1.62
C SER A 90 0.75 -4.41 1.29
N SER A 91 -0.21 -3.72 0.69
CA SER A 91 -1.41 -4.34 0.13
C SER A 91 -2.02 -3.47 -0.96
N SER A 92 -2.66 -4.12 -1.93
CA SER A 92 -3.46 -3.47 -2.94
C SER A 92 -4.85 -3.17 -2.36
N PRO A 93 -5.36 -1.94 -2.54
CA PRO A 93 -6.69 -1.56 -2.08
C PRO A 93 -7.80 -2.21 -2.90
N SER A 94 -9.02 -2.23 -2.34
CA SER A 94 -10.23 -2.51 -3.13
C SER A 94 -10.38 -1.49 -4.27
N LYS A 95 -11.26 -1.82 -5.22
CA LYS A 95 -11.58 -0.89 -6.31
C LYS A 95 -12.13 0.46 -5.80
N GLU A 96 -12.97 0.44 -4.77
CA GLU A 96 -13.56 1.66 -4.21
C GLU A 96 -12.48 2.57 -3.60
N VAL A 97 -11.56 2.00 -2.83
CA VAL A 97 -10.42 2.73 -2.27
C VAL A 97 -9.47 3.21 -3.37
N HIS A 98 -9.20 2.39 -4.38
CA HIS A 98 -8.39 2.78 -5.54
C HIS A 98 -8.96 4.03 -6.22
N ASP A 99 -10.24 4.01 -6.57
CA ASP A 99 -10.92 5.13 -7.25
C ASP A 99 -10.91 6.39 -6.36
N PHE A 100 -11.10 6.24 -5.05
CA PHE A 100 -10.98 7.32 -4.07
C PHE A 100 -9.57 7.94 -4.08
N LEU A 101 -8.51 7.12 -4.01
CA LEU A 101 -7.12 7.59 -3.98
C LEU A 101 -6.72 8.28 -5.27
N VAL A 102 -7.15 7.77 -6.43
CA VAL A 102 -6.91 8.42 -7.74
C VAL A 102 -7.48 9.83 -7.75
N LYS A 103 -8.70 10.01 -7.24
CA LYS A 103 -9.35 11.33 -7.16
C LYS A 103 -8.69 12.23 -6.12
N GLU A 104 -8.44 11.74 -4.92
CA GLU A 104 -7.88 12.50 -3.79
C GLU A 104 -6.49 13.05 -4.10
N PHE A 105 -5.64 12.26 -4.76
CA PHE A 105 -4.28 12.64 -5.12
C PHE A 105 -4.15 13.17 -6.55
N ASN A 106 -5.26 13.32 -7.28
CA ASN A 106 -5.30 13.77 -8.67
C ASN A 106 -4.32 12.98 -9.58
N LEU A 107 -4.32 11.65 -9.41
CA LEU A 107 -3.45 10.76 -10.15
C LEU A 107 -3.95 10.59 -11.59
N LYS A 108 -3.01 10.51 -12.54
CA LYS A 108 -3.30 10.24 -13.95
C LYS A 108 -2.72 8.89 -14.32
N LEU A 109 -3.51 7.84 -14.09
CA LEU A 109 -3.10 6.47 -14.33
C LEU A 109 -3.48 6.04 -15.74
N GLU A 110 -2.57 5.34 -16.43
CA GLU A 110 -2.87 4.67 -17.71
C GLU A 110 -3.02 3.16 -17.45
N ASP A 111 -1.91 2.48 -17.15
CA ASP A 111 -1.85 1.03 -16.88
C ASP A 111 -1.32 0.73 -15.46
N GLU A 112 -1.50 1.66 -14.54
CA GLU A 112 -0.98 1.58 -13.17
C GLU A 112 -2.07 1.23 -12.15
N ALA A 113 -1.67 0.55 -11.08
CA ALA A 113 -2.51 0.29 -9.91
C ALA A 113 -1.95 0.96 -8.66
N THR A 114 -2.82 1.31 -7.71
CA THR A 114 -2.40 1.87 -6.42
C THR A 114 -1.97 0.77 -5.45
N LEU A 115 -1.02 1.09 -4.58
CA LEU A 115 -0.52 0.22 -3.53
C LEU A 115 -0.31 1.04 -2.25
N LEU A 116 -0.73 0.50 -1.11
CA LEU A 116 -0.47 1.10 0.19
C LEU A 116 0.67 0.35 0.89
N ILE A 117 1.62 1.10 1.44
CA ILE A 117 2.78 0.59 2.18
C ILE A 117 2.73 1.15 3.60
N GLY A 118 2.52 0.29 4.59
CA GLY A 118 2.55 0.65 6.01
C GLY A 118 3.88 0.27 6.67
N PHE A 119 4.42 1.13 7.53
CA PHE A 119 5.60 0.83 8.35
C PHE A 119 5.68 1.65 9.63
N ASP A 120 6.44 1.12 10.61
CA ASP A 120 6.73 1.77 11.88
C ASP A 120 8.16 2.34 11.91
N SER A 121 8.40 3.35 12.76
CA SER A 121 9.72 3.98 12.87
C SER A 121 10.81 3.01 13.37
N GLY A 122 11.99 3.08 12.74
CA GLY A 122 13.21 2.35 13.10
C GLY A 122 13.99 1.93 11.84
N ILE A 123 15.31 1.77 11.94
CA ILE A 123 16.12 1.09 10.91
C ILE A 123 16.28 -0.35 11.36
N LYS A 124 16.06 -1.29 10.44
CA LYS A 124 16.34 -2.70 10.66
C LYS A 124 17.74 -3.05 10.18
#